data_AF-A0A2I7SLE2-F1
#
_entry.id   AF-A0A2I7SLE2-F1
#
_cell.length_a   1.000
_cell.length_b   1.000
_cell.length_c   1.000
_cell.angle_alpha   90.00
_cell.angle_beta   90.00
_cell.angle_gamma   90.00
#
_symmetry.space_group_name_H-M   'P 1'
#
loop_
_entity.id
_entity.type
_entity.pdbx_description
1 polymer ?
#
loop_
_entity_poly.entity_id
_entity_poly.type
_entity_poly.pdbx_seq_one_letter_code
_entity_poly.pdbx_strand_id
1 'polypeptide(L)'
;MKNKYYIYILFLLIIFTSCGTYHPQNKFNYYNGSTFYNDSLNMSVNFFGDTKIDNPKKEQKKIIKLAIKDLKGIKLKNLMVFGFCSDPEYNIFLFYKEPKKAITKIKDSIKLIVKDTVNNRILFKKKNTEIYLLLKGKNKLKGLKHILKDGFALTESILLDSANSEKLTFSKIFETYKNNPNYLFVREKLKNTFIPKSKKKDWMQFQYLATVNSFMSNNIEYDSLINEFQSSRKKYLQRTVDSIISKRNAIINDAVFDSISEASSRTNVVMLNEMHWEPNHRVVANKLLKILNNKGYKYLAIEAVYKNRDSSLNFRGYPIKNDGYYTREPYFGQFIREALDLGFKIVSYDDFETNNREETQAKNIKKIIEKDSTAKIFVYAGIAHINEKETVKGKRMAAYFKELTNTDPLTINQVDIVSDIKNDLLLIKSDNFKSKKKIDTNVDYFLMNNTTPILDSIFDNKELTNISLKKNIFNEYINEELLISVYYQEEYEKYKSGSIPIINRIIHIKNNKITIRVPVSKLTIKIKDKNDNTILIEKIESK
;
A
#
# COMPACT_ATOMS: atom_id res chain seq x y z
N MET A 1 40.75 -46.40 -9.04
CA MET A 1 40.05 -45.61 -10.07
C MET A 1 38.80 -44.99 -9.45
N LYS A 2 38.78 -43.65 -9.29
CA LYS A 2 37.68 -42.90 -8.68
C LYS A 2 36.68 -42.47 -9.77
N ASN A 3 35.46 -43.01 -9.75
CA ASN A 3 34.35 -42.53 -10.59
C ASN A 3 33.62 -41.40 -9.87
N LYS A 4 33.66 -40.20 -10.47
CA LYS A 4 32.88 -39.02 -10.07
C LYS A 4 31.51 -39.07 -10.74
N TYR A 5 30.45 -39.08 -9.95
CA TYR A 5 29.08 -38.82 -10.42
C TYR A 5 28.90 -37.31 -10.65
N TYR A 6 28.59 -36.92 -11.89
CA TYR A 6 28.08 -35.58 -12.20
C TYR A 6 26.55 -35.65 -12.25
N ILE A 7 25.89 -34.99 -11.31
CA ILE A 7 24.44 -34.75 -11.31
C ILE A 7 24.18 -33.58 -12.25
N TYR A 8 23.55 -33.86 -13.40
CA TYR A 8 22.99 -32.83 -14.27
C TYR A 8 21.65 -32.36 -13.69
N ILE A 9 21.62 -31.15 -13.12
CA ILE A 9 20.38 -30.46 -12.77
C ILE A 9 19.80 -29.88 -14.06
N LEU A 10 18.80 -30.57 -14.60
CA LEU A 10 18.00 -30.11 -15.73
C LEU A 10 17.07 -28.99 -15.25
N PHE A 11 17.44 -27.72 -15.47
CA PHE A 11 16.53 -26.59 -15.30
C PHE A 11 15.45 -26.67 -16.38
N LEU A 12 14.29 -27.21 -16.01
CA LEU A 12 13.11 -27.26 -16.87
C LEU A 12 12.48 -25.87 -16.91
N LEU A 13 12.83 -25.09 -17.95
CA LEU A 13 12.28 -23.78 -18.25
C LEU A 13 10.83 -23.96 -18.72
N ILE A 14 9.87 -23.81 -17.81
CA ILE A 14 8.44 -23.83 -18.14
C ILE A 14 8.12 -22.52 -18.88
N ILE A 15 8.06 -22.59 -20.22
CA ILE A 15 7.62 -21.49 -21.08
C ILE A 15 6.08 -21.48 -21.05
N PHE A 16 5.50 -20.71 -20.13
CA PHE A 16 4.09 -20.31 -20.22
C PHE A 16 3.90 -19.42 -21.47
N THR A 17 3.40 -20.00 -22.55
CA THR A 17 2.92 -19.24 -23.71
C THR A 17 1.57 -18.62 -23.40
N SER A 18 1.55 -17.55 -22.59
CA SER A 18 0.32 -16.75 -22.44
C SER A 18 -0.02 -16.13 -23.80
N CYS A 19 -1.25 -16.34 -24.29
CA CYS A 19 -1.81 -15.63 -25.47
C CYS A 19 -2.10 -14.16 -25.14
N GLY A 20 -1.07 -13.42 -24.71
CA GLY A 20 -1.14 -12.00 -24.44
C GLY A 20 -1.24 -11.18 -25.73
N THR A 21 -2.02 -10.10 -25.70
CA THR A 21 -2.10 -9.14 -26.83
C THR A 21 -0.75 -8.42 -27.05
N TYR A 22 0.03 -8.25 -25.99
CA TYR A 22 1.32 -7.56 -25.94
C TYR A 22 2.42 -8.49 -25.41
N HIS A 23 3.67 -7.99 -25.31
CA HIS A 23 4.80 -8.82 -24.94
C HIS A 23 4.67 -9.36 -23.49
N PRO A 24 4.96 -10.65 -23.24
CA PRO A 24 4.85 -11.24 -21.89
C PRO A 24 5.74 -10.55 -20.85
N GLN A 25 6.85 -9.95 -21.28
CA GLN A 25 7.78 -9.25 -20.39
C GLN A 25 7.21 -7.96 -19.79
N ASN A 26 6.05 -7.48 -20.25
CA ASN A 26 5.44 -6.23 -19.76
C ASN A 26 5.08 -6.28 -18.28
N LYS A 27 4.86 -7.48 -17.74
CA LYS A 27 4.62 -7.68 -16.31
C LYS A 27 5.82 -7.29 -15.44
N PHE A 28 7.04 -7.36 -15.99
CA PHE A 28 8.28 -6.96 -15.33
C PHE A 28 8.70 -5.53 -15.65
N ASN A 29 7.85 -4.76 -16.33
CA ASN A 29 8.10 -3.35 -16.56
C ASN A 29 7.82 -2.54 -15.29
N TYR A 30 8.75 -1.68 -14.95
CA TYR A 30 8.57 -0.61 -13.98
C TYR A 30 9.08 0.72 -14.52
N TYR A 31 8.61 1.80 -13.90
CA TYR A 31 8.87 3.17 -14.31
C TYR A 31 9.26 4.00 -13.08
N ASN A 32 10.20 4.91 -13.25
CA ASN A 32 10.69 5.84 -12.23
C ASN A 32 10.86 7.22 -12.89
N GLY A 33 9.87 8.09 -12.74
CA GLY A 33 9.83 9.36 -13.48
C GLY A 33 9.89 9.11 -14.99
N SER A 34 10.90 9.66 -15.65
CA SER A 34 11.13 9.42 -17.08
C SER A 34 11.93 8.16 -17.40
N THR A 35 12.37 7.39 -16.40
CA THR A 35 13.13 6.16 -16.66
C THR A 35 12.23 4.93 -16.64
N PHE A 36 12.33 4.11 -17.68
CA PHE A 36 11.76 2.77 -17.78
C PHE A 36 12.80 1.71 -17.48
N TYR A 37 12.35 0.59 -16.94
CA TYR A 37 13.17 -0.57 -16.73
C TYR A 37 12.37 -1.87 -16.90
N ASN A 38 13.08 -2.93 -17.29
CA ASN A 38 12.56 -4.28 -17.32
C ASN A 38 13.54 -5.23 -16.60
N ASP A 39 13.07 -5.82 -15.51
CA ASP A 39 13.90 -6.68 -14.64
C ASP A 39 14.39 -7.94 -15.37
N SER A 40 13.49 -8.66 -16.03
CA SER A 40 13.83 -9.93 -16.68
C SER A 40 14.85 -9.77 -17.81
N LEU A 41 14.92 -8.58 -18.43
CA LEU A 41 15.81 -8.29 -19.54
C LEU A 41 17.06 -7.49 -19.12
N ASN A 42 17.17 -7.10 -17.84
CA ASN A 42 18.17 -6.14 -17.36
C ASN A 42 18.25 -4.88 -18.24
N MET A 43 17.09 -4.40 -18.69
CA MET A 43 17.00 -3.29 -19.64
C MET A 43 16.53 -2.03 -18.93
N SER A 44 17.10 -0.88 -19.28
CA SER A 44 16.56 0.44 -18.89
C SER A 44 16.57 1.42 -20.05
N VAL A 45 15.66 2.39 -20.05
CA VAL A 45 15.58 3.48 -21.03
C VAL A 45 15.28 4.78 -20.30
N ASN A 46 16.07 5.82 -20.51
CA ASN A 46 15.78 7.16 -19.98
C ASN A 46 15.02 7.96 -21.03
N PHE A 47 13.73 8.18 -20.79
CA PHE A 47 12.92 9.08 -21.59
C PHE A 47 13.10 10.54 -21.16
N PHE A 48 12.60 11.46 -21.98
CA PHE A 48 12.58 12.87 -21.65
C PHE A 48 11.59 13.16 -20.52
N GLY A 49 11.84 14.22 -19.75
CA GLY A 49 11.05 14.54 -18.55
C GLY A 49 9.56 14.81 -18.82
N ASP A 50 9.21 15.19 -20.04
CA ASP A 50 7.84 15.44 -20.51
C ASP A 50 7.18 14.19 -21.12
N THR A 51 7.89 13.05 -21.14
CA THR A 51 7.37 11.80 -21.68
C THR A 51 6.55 11.05 -20.62
N LYS A 52 5.30 10.73 -20.96
CA LYS A 52 4.46 9.80 -20.21
C LYS A 52 4.58 8.40 -20.79
N ILE A 53 5.03 7.44 -19.98
CA ILE A 53 5.26 6.04 -20.38
C ILE A 53 4.45 5.09 -19.50
N ASP A 54 3.91 4.04 -20.10
CA ASP A 54 3.19 2.98 -19.39
C ASP A 54 3.23 1.67 -20.19
N ASN A 55 2.75 0.60 -19.55
CA ASN A 55 2.46 -0.64 -20.24
C ASN A 55 1.33 -0.42 -21.27
N PRO A 56 1.42 -1.05 -22.45
CA PRO A 56 0.38 -0.91 -23.47
C PRO A 56 -0.96 -1.51 -22.99
N LYS A 57 -2.04 -0.74 -23.15
CA LYS A 57 -3.41 -1.10 -22.73
C LYS A 57 -4.27 -1.53 -23.90
N LYS A 58 -5.33 -2.31 -23.67
CA LYS A 58 -6.23 -2.80 -24.76
C LYS A 58 -6.83 -1.64 -25.59
N GLU A 59 -7.18 -0.53 -24.95
CA GLU A 59 -7.74 0.67 -25.59
C GLU A 59 -6.82 1.29 -26.65
N GLN A 60 -5.49 1.18 -26.45
CA GLN A 60 -4.48 1.75 -27.33
C GLN A 60 -4.21 0.87 -28.58
N LYS A 61 -4.79 -0.33 -28.65
CA LYS A 61 -4.53 -1.34 -29.70
C LYS A 61 -4.72 -0.79 -31.12
N LYS A 62 -5.76 0.03 -31.34
CA LYS A 62 -6.03 0.64 -32.66
C LYS A 62 -4.91 1.58 -33.07
N ILE A 63 -4.50 2.48 -32.17
CA ILE A 63 -3.43 3.47 -32.40
C ILE A 63 -2.11 2.74 -32.70
N ILE A 64 -1.78 1.71 -31.92
CA ILE A 64 -0.56 0.93 -32.10
C ILE A 64 -0.56 0.20 -33.45
N LYS A 65 -1.67 -0.47 -33.80
CA LYS A 65 -1.79 -1.17 -35.11
C LYS A 65 -1.59 -0.21 -36.29
N LEU A 66 -2.14 1.00 -36.21
CA LEU A 66 -1.94 2.03 -37.23
C LEU A 66 -0.50 2.56 -37.25
N ALA A 67 0.22 2.56 -36.13
CA ALA A 67 1.61 2.99 -36.08
C ALA A 67 2.56 1.97 -36.73
N ILE A 68 2.29 0.68 -36.56
CA ILE A 68 3.15 -0.41 -37.05
C ILE A 68 2.74 -0.96 -38.42
N LYS A 69 1.66 -0.47 -39.03
CA LYS A 69 1.17 -0.92 -40.34
C LYS A 69 2.31 -0.90 -41.37
N ASP A 70 2.49 -1.99 -42.11
CA ASP A 70 3.51 -2.13 -43.16
C ASP A 70 4.98 -2.15 -42.67
N LEU A 71 5.23 -2.10 -41.36
CA LEU A 71 6.58 -2.28 -40.80
C LEU A 71 6.92 -3.77 -40.70
N LYS A 72 7.78 -4.26 -41.60
CA LYS A 72 8.23 -5.66 -41.61
C LYS A 72 8.87 -6.05 -40.27
N GLY A 73 8.38 -7.13 -39.65
CA GLY A 73 8.96 -7.71 -38.44
C GLY A 73 8.52 -7.07 -37.11
N ILE A 74 7.84 -5.92 -37.14
CA ILE A 74 7.30 -5.27 -35.94
C ILE A 74 5.87 -5.74 -35.71
N LYS A 75 5.61 -6.38 -34.56
CA LYS A 75 4.31 -6.99 -34.23
C LYS A 75 3.82 -6.51 -32.87
N LEU A 76 2.50 -6.46 -32.70
CA LEU A 76 1.85 -6.06 -31.46
C LEU A 76 2.30 -6.88 -30.25
N LYS A 77 2.48 -8.20 -30.45
CA LYS A 77 2.96 -9.14 -29.44
C LYS A 77 4.41 -8.88 -28.96
N ASN A 78 5.15 -8.00 -29.65
CA ASN A 78 6.51 -7.62 -29.29
C ASN A 78 6.55 -6.27 -28.56
N LEU A 79 5.41 -5.59 -28.38
CA LEU A 79 5.37 -4.27 -27.77
C LEU A 79 5.55 -4.37 -26.26
N MET A 80 6.57 -3.66 -25.77
CA MET A 80 6.89 -3.56 -24.36
C MET A 80 6.38 -2.30 -23.70
N VAL A 81 6.67 -1.15 -24.28
CA VAL A 81 6.34 0.16 -23.70
C VAL A 81 5.60 0.98 -24.74
N PHE A 82 4.55 1.67 -24.29
CA PHE A 82 3.87 2.70 -25.06
C PHE A 82 3.92 4.02 -24.30
N GLY A 83 4.21 5.11 -25.00
CA GLY A 83 4.29 6.42 -24.38
C GLY A 83 3.91 7.57 -25.29
N PHE A 84 3.81 8.75 -24.70
CA PHE A 84 3.50 10.00 -25.36
C PHE A 84 4.46 11.09 -24.86
N CYS A 85 5.09 11.79 -25.79
CA CYS A 85 5.89 12.99 -25.56
C CYS A 85 5.05 14.21 -25.94
N SER A 86 5.08 15.27 -25.13
CA SER A 86 4.26 16.47 -25.35
C SER A 86 4.97 17.54 -26.16
N ASP A 87 6.30 17.65 -26.06
CA ASP A 87 7.05 18.67 -26.80
C ASP A 87 8.41 18.13 -27.28
N PRO A 88 8.54 17.72 -28.56
CA PRO A 88 7.50 17.75 -29.60
C PRO A 88 6.47 16.61 -29.46
N GLU A 89 5.27 16.80 -30.00
CA GLU A 89 4.20 15.80 -29.88
C GLU A 89 4.42 14.53 -30.72
N TYR A 90 4.76 13.42 -30.06
CA TYR A 90 4.85 12.11 -30.70
C TYR A 90 4.49 10.95 -29.76
N ASN A 91 4.09 9.83 -30.35
CA ASN A 91 3.94 8.56 -29.64
C ASN A 91 5.24 7.77 -29.70
N ILE A 92 5.55 7.06 -28.62
CA ILE A 92 6.72 6.22 -28.43
C ILE A 92 6.29 4.77 -28.31
N PHE A 93 6.99 3.87 -29.00
CA PHE A 93 6.76 2.44 -28.91
C PHE A 93 8.11 1.71 -28.80
N LEU A 94 8.33 1.02 -27.69
CA LEU A 94 9.50 0.16 -27.51
C LEU A 94 9.09 -1.29 -27.74
N PHE A 95 9.73 -1.95 -28.70
CA PHE A 95 9.52 -3.36 -29.00
C PHE A 95 10.75 -4.17 -28.63
N TYR A 96 10.51 -5.37 -28.11
CA TYR A 96 11.52 -6.39 -27.90
C TYR A 96 11.05 -7.69 -28.51
N LYS A 97 11.99 -8.40 -29.13
CA LYS A 97 11.80 -9.75 -29.62
C LYS A 97 12.94 -10.61 -29.08
N GLU A 98 12.63 -11.81 -28.63
CA GLU A 98 13.69 -12.72 -28.18
C GLU A 98 14.67 -13.03 -29.32
N PRO A 99 15.99 -12.88 -29.09
CA PRO A 99 16.99 -13.12 -30.12
C PRO A 99 17.10 -14.62 -30.42
N LYS A 100 17.34 -14.96 -31.71
CA LYS A 100 17.51 -16.36 -32.15
C LYS A 100 18.88 -16.97 -31.77
N LYS A 101 19.84 -16.17 -31.32
CA LYS A 101 21.19 -16.57 -30.89
C LYS A 101 21.61 -15.74 -29.67
N ALA A 102 22.39 -16.31 -28.76
CA ALA A 102 22.91 -15.62 -27.58
C ALA A 102 23.80 -14.44 -27.99
N ILE A 103 23.63 -13.29 -27.33
CA ILE A 103 24.32 -12.04 -27.65
C ILE A 103 25.70 -12.08 -26.96
N THR A 104 26.79 -12.03 -27.74
CA THR A 104 28.16 -11.85 -27.22
C THR A 104 28.65 -10.43 -27.53
N LYS A 105 28.93 -9.66 -26.47
CA LYS A 105 29.48 -8.28 -26.43
C LYS A 105 28.73 -7.24 -27.28
N ILE A 106 28.08 -6.30 -26.59
CA ILE A 106 27.39 -5.15 -27.16
C ILE A 106 28.44 -4.05 -27.41
N LYS A 107 28.69 -3.70 -28.67
CA LYS A 107 29.25 -2.38 -29.02
C LYS A 107 28.09 -1.44 -29.28
N ASP A 108 27.99 -0.36 -28.51
CA ASP A 108 26.94 0.64 -28.63
C ASP A 108 26.91 1.27 -30.01
N SER A 109 25.96 0.86 -30.83
CA SER A 109 25.68 1.53 -32.09
C SER A 109 24.21 1.40 -32.44
N ILE A 110 23.67 2.43 -33.07
CA ILE A 110 22.25 2.57 -33.41
C ILE A 110 22.10 2.38 -34.93
N LYS A 111 21.03 1.73 -35.37
CA LYS A 111 20.67 1.62 -36.79
C LYS A 111 19.29 2.24 -37.02
N LEU A 112 19.22 3.25 -37.88
CA LEU A 112 17.96 3.73 -38.44
C LEU A 112 17.44 2.71 -39.45
N ILE A 113 16.23 2.19 -39.23
CA ILE A 113 15.59 1.15 -40.09
C ILE A 113 14.57 1.78 -41.03
N VAL A 114 13.76 2.71 -40.52
CA VAL A 114 12.72 3.39 -41.31
C VAL A 114 12.72 4.87 -41.00
N LYS A 115 12.66 5.70 -42.05
CA LYS A 115 12.30 7.11 -42.01
C LYS A 115 11.16 7.32 -43.00
N ASP A 116 9.94 7.28 -42.50
CA ASP A 116 8.72 7.36 -43.30
C ASP A 116 8.08 8.74 -43.10
N THR A 117 8.30 9.60 -44.09
CA THR A 117 7.84 10.99 -44.09
C THR A 117 6.35 11.12 -44.31
N VAL A 118 5.75 10.17 -45.04
CA VAL A 118 4.32 10.17 -45.36
C VAL A 118 3.49 9.86 -44.12
N ASN A 119 3.91 8.86 -43.33
CA ASN A 119 3.22 8.43 -42.11
C ASN A 119 3.82 9.04 -40.83
N ASN A 120 4.76 9.98 -40.97
CA ASN A 120 5.43 10.72 -39.90
C ASN A 120 5.99 9.81 -38.79
N ARG A 121 6.81 8.81 -39.18
CA ARG A 121 7.34 7.82 -38.24
C ARG A 121 8.78 7.44 -38.53
N ILE A 122 9.50 7.11 -37.46
CA ILE A 122 10.91 6.74 -37.48
C ILE A 122 11.11 5.49 -36.65
N LEU A 123 11.79 4.50 -37.20
CA LEU A 123 12.11 3.24 -36.52
C LEU A 123 13.63 3.09 -36.37
N PHE A 124 14.09 2.97 -35.14
CA PHE A 124 15.46 2.63 -34.78
C PHE A 124 15.56 1.19 -34.28
N LYS A 125 16.73 0.59 -34.49
CA LYS A 125 17.14 -0.68 -33.90
C LYS A 125 18.45 -0.45 -33.14
N LYS A 126 18.53 -0.85 -31.87
CA LYS A 126 19.81 -0.93 -31.15
C LYS A 126 20.61 -2.10 -31.75
N LYS A 127 21.77 -1.83 -32.37
CA LYS A 127 22.51 -2.87 -33.14
C LYS A 127 22.85 -4.07 -32.25
N ASN A 128 22.89 -5.25 -32.86
CA ASN A 128 23.14 -6.54 -32.22
C ASN A 128 22.14 -6.95 -31.14
N THR A 129 21.02 -6.23 -31.03
CA THR A 129 19.88 -6.60 -30.20
C THR A 129 18.64 -6.77 -31.07
N GLU A 130 17.57 -7.30 -30.50
CA GLU A 130 16.24 -7.32 -31.12
C GLU A 130 15.31 -6.29 -30.45
N ILE A 131 15.88 -5.14 -30.07
CA ILE A 131 15.18 -3.99 -29.50
C ILE A 131 14.97 -2.93 -30.57
N TYR A 132 13.72 -2.48 -30.70
CA TYR A 132 13.31 -1.48 -31.67
C TYR A 132 12.56 -0.32 -31.00
N LEU A 133 12.94 0.91 -31.33
CA LEU A 133 12.25 2.11 -30.89
C LEU A 133 11.56 2.76 -32.08
N LEU A 134 10.23 2.82 -32.05
CA LEU A 134 9.42 3.53 -33.03
C LEU A 134 8.93 4.84 -32.41
N LEU A 135 9.13 5.95 -33.13
CA LEU A 135 8.50 7.22 -32.84
C LEU A 135 7.51 7.55 -33.96
N LYS A 136 6.30 8.00 -33.60
CA LYS A 136 5.29 8.45 -34.57
C LYS A 136 4.77 9.82 -34.17
N GLY A 137 5.09 10.83 -34.96
CA GLY A 137 4.64 12.20 -34.73
C GLY A 137 3.13 12.36 -34.96
N LYS A 138 2.49 13.23 -34.18
CA LYS A 138 1.05 13.51 -34.29
C LYS A 138 0.72 14.56 -35.36
N ASN A 139 1.58 15.56 -35.54
CA ASN A 139 1.38 16.67 -36.47
C ASN A 139 2.32 16.58 -37.68
N LYS A 140 1.80 16.88 -38.89
CA LYS A 140 2.56 16.86 -40.15
C LYS A 140 3.60 17.98 -40.27
N LEU A 141 3.54 19.02 -39.44
CA LEU A 141 4.30 20.25 -39.61
C LEU A 141 5.27 20.52 -38.45
N LYS A 142 6.56 20.32 -38.76
CA LYS A 142 7.83 20.77 -38.16
C LYS A 142 8.83 19.62 -38.06
N GLY A 143 9.19 19.10 -39.24
CA GLY A 143 10.41 18.34 -39.51
C GLY A 143 10.68 17.12 -38.62
N LEU A 144 10.61 15.92 -39.21
CA LEU A 144 11.17 14.67 -38.67
C LEU A 144 12.61 14.79 -38.14
N LYS A 145 13.32 15.89 -38.40
CA LYS A 145 14.62 16.22 -37.83
C LYS A 145 14.63 16.20 -36.30
N HIS A 146 13.62 16.77 -35.63
CA HIS A 146 13.53 16.75 -34.16
C HIS A 146 13.27 15.34 -33.64
N ILE A 147 12.23 14.68 -34.18
CA ILE A 147 11.90 13.28 -33.85
C ILE A 147 13.08 12.33 -34.15
N LEU A 148 13.88 12.60 -35.19
CA LEU A 148 15.08 11.82 -35.53
C LEU A 148 16.17 11.98 -34.46
N LYS A 149 16.41 13.22 -34.00
CA LYS A 149 17.36 13.50 -32.91
C LYS A 149 16.90 12.84 -31.61
N ASP A 150 15.63 13.01 -31.27
CA ASP A 150 15.02 12.45 -30.07
C ASP A 150 15.05 10.91 -30.11
N GLY A 151 14.72 10.32 -31.26
CA GLY A 151 14.78 8.86 -31.43
C GLY A 151 16.19 8.31 -31.35
N PHE A 152 17.20 9.05 -31.81
CA PHE A 152 18.60 8.66 -31.62
C PHE A 152 18.97 8.69 -30.13
N ALA A 153 18.74 9.82 -29.45
CA ALA A 153 19.04 9.98 -28.02
C ALA A 153 18.32 8.95 -27.13
N LEU A 154 17.03 8.69 -27.40
CA LEU A 154 16.27 7.67 -26.69
C LEU A 154 16.82 6.27 -26.95
N THR A 155 17.18 5.94 -28.19
CA THR A 155 17.77 4.62 -28.51
C THR A 155 19.16 4.47 -27.89
N GLU A 156 19.92 5.56 -27.76
CA GLU A 156 21.21 5.59 -27.07
C GLU A 156 21.06 5.32 -25.58
N SER A 157 20.05 5.91 -24.95
CA SER A 157 19.73 5.72 -23.53
C SER A 157 19.31 4.30 -23.14
N ILE A 158 19.09 3.41 -24.12
CA ILE A 158 18.79 2.00 -23.87
C ILE A 158 20.06 1.31 -23.37
N LEU A 159 20.04 0.93 -22.09
CA LEU A 159 21.11 0.18 -21.43
C LEU A 159 20.65 -1.25 -21.16
N LEU A 160 21.57 -2.20 -21.32
CA LEU A 160 21.39 -3.63 -21.03
C LEU A 160 22.45 -4.04 -19.99
N ASP A 161 22.22 -3.67 -18.73
CA ASP A 161 23.21 -3.83 -17.65
C ASP A 161 22.52 -4.10 -16.30
N SER A 162 23.10 -5.02 -15.52
CA SER A 162 22.67 -5.38 -14.18
C SER A 162 22.86 -4.24 -13.16
N ALA A 163 23.80 -3.31 -13.38
CA ALA A 163 24.04 -2.14 -12.51
C ALA A 163 22.80 -1.22 -12.40
N ASN A 164 21.88 -1.28 -13.37
CA ASN A 164 20.63 -0.52 -13.31
C ASN A 164 19.61 -1.08 -12.30
N SER A 165 19.70 -2.37 -11.94
CA SER A 165 18.87 -2.98 -10.90
C SER A 165 19.16 -2.43 -9.50
N GLU A 166 20.37 -1.88 -9.27
CA GLU A 166 20.73 -1.25 -7.99
C GLU A 166 20.04 0.11 -7.75
N LYS A 167 19.61 0.79 -8.83
CA LYS A 167 18.88 2.07 -8.72
C LYS A 167 17.43 1.91 -8.28
N LEU A 168 16.89 0.69 -8.38
CA LEU A 168 15.53 0.36 -7.98
C LEU A 168 15.48 -0.05 -6.51
N THR A 169 14.56 0.58 -5.77
CA THR A 169 14.30 0.24 -4.38
C THR A 169 12.81 0.03 -4.18
N PHE A 170 12.44 -0.80 -3.20
CA PHE A 170 11.04 -0.97 -2.83
C PHE A 170 10.38 0.36 -2.45
N SER A 171 11.16 1.28 -1.84
CA SER A 171 10.70 2.64 -1.55
C SER A 171 10.29 3.40 -2.81
N LYS A 172 11.08 3.38 -3.89
CA LYS A 172 10.71 4.06 -5.15
C LYS A 172 9.47 3.44 -5.80
N ILE A 173 9.36 2.11 -5.78
CA ILE A 173 8.18 1.40 -6.31
C ILE A 173 6.95 1.80 -5.51
N PHE A 174 7.05 1.75 -4.19
CA PHE A 174 5.98 2.17 -3.30
C PHE A 174 5.59 3.63 -3.57
N GLU A 175 6.53 4.58 -3.56
CA GLU A 175 6.26 6.00 -3.84
C GLU A 175 5.58 6.24 -5.19
N THR A 176 5.94 5.47 -6.22
CA THR A 176 5.33 5.54 -7.55
C THR A 176 3.88 5.08 -7.54
N TYR A 177 3.55 4.00 -6.83
CA TYR A 177 2.25 3.34 -6.92
C TYR A 177 1.34 3.54 -5.70
N LYS A 178 1.83 4.10 -4.58
CA LYS A 178 1.09 4.26 -3.30
C LYS A 178 -0.21 5.04 -3.44
N ASN A 179 -0.35 5.83 -4.50
CA ASN A 179 -1.52 6.65 -4.77
C ASN A 179 -2.56 5.96 -5.66
N ASN A 180 -2.30 4.74 -6.14
CA ASN A 180 -3.28 3.93 -6.87
C ASN A 180 -4.28 3.33 -5.86
N PRO A 181 -5.61 3.52 -6.04
CA PRO A 181 -6.62 2.94 -5.15
C PRO A 181 -6.75 1.42 -5.25
N ASN A 182 -6.10 0.78 -6.23
CA ASN A 182 -6.08 -0.67 -6.39
C ASN A 182 -4.88 -1.30 -5.70
N TYR A 183 -5.01 -1.56 -4.40
CA TYR A 183 -3.94 -2.13 -3.59
C TYR A 183 -3.51 -3.53 -4.06
N LEU A 184 -4.37 -4.27 -4.77
CA LEU A 184 -4.01 -5.54 -5.40
C LEU A 184 -2.97 -5.32 -6.51
N PHE A 185 -3.16 -4.31 -7.36
CA PHE A 185 -2.15 -3.93 -8.36
C PHE A 185 -0.85 -3.43 -7.72
N VAL A 186 -0.94 -2.62 -6.65
CA VAL A 186 0.25 -2.12 -5.93
C VAL A 186 1.05 -3.28 -5.33
N ARG A 187 0.36 -4.26 -4.72
CA ARG A 187 0.97 -5.49 -4.20
C ARG A 187 1.71 -6.24 -5.30
N GLU A 188 1.08 -6.46 -6.45
CA GLU A 188 1.74 -7.14 -7.57
C GLU A 188 3.01 -6.42 -8.05
N LYS A 189 3.03 -5.08 -8.00
CA LYS A 189 4.24 -4.30 -8.32
C LYS A 189 5.34 -4.49 -7.27
N LEU A 190 5.00 -4.54 -5.98
CA LEU A 190 5.99 -4.76 -4.92
C LEU A 190 6.50 -6.21 -4.86
N LYS A 191 5.64 -7.17 -5.20
CA LYS A 191 5.92 -8.60 -5.13
C LYS A 191 6.75 -9.10 -6.30
N ASN A 192 6.40 -8.69 -7.53
CA ASN A 192 7.00 -9.25 -8.75
C ASN A 192 8.25 -8.52 -9.21
N THR A 193 8.63 -7.42 -8.57
CA THR A 193 9.85 -6.71 -8.88
C THR A 193 11.06 -7.41 -8.29
N PHE A 194 12.07 -7.66 -9.12
CA PHE A 194 13.30 -8.29 -8.68
C PHE A 194 14.26 -7.24 -8.11
N ILE A 195 14.48 -7.30 -6.80
CA ILE A 195 15.56 -6.57 -6.13
C ILE A 195 16.47 -7.60 -5.47
N PRO A 196 17.80 -7.55 -5.66
CA PRO A 196 18.72 -8.51 -5.03
C PRO A 196 18.53 -8.56 -3.51
N LYS A 197 18.36 -9.77 -2.97
CA LYS A 197 18.03 -10.01 -1.57
C LYS A 197 19.10 -9.47 -0.62
N SER A 198 18.65 -8.88 0.48
CA SER A 198 19.50 -8.56 1.64
C SER A 198 18.60 -8.28 2.84
N LYS A 199 19.09 -8.50 4.07
CA LYS A 199 18.28 -8.27 5.29
C LYS A 199 17.57 -6.91 5.30
N LYS A 200 18.26 -5.84 4.88
CA LYS A 200 17.69 -4.48 4.80
C LYS A 200 16.60 -4.38 3.74
N LYS A 201 16.81 -4.96 2.56
CA LYS A 201 15.87 -4.90 1.43
C LYS A 201 14.66 -5.81 1.67
N ASP A 202 14.87 -6.99 2.25
CA ASP A 202 13.82 -7.94 2.62
C ASP A 202 12.93 -7.33 3.71
N TRP A 203 13.52 -6.68 4.72
CA TRP A 203 12.77 -5.92 5.72
C TRP A 203 11.93 -4.79 5.10
N MET A 204 12.51 -4.05 4.17
CA MET A 204 11.80 -2.97 3.48
C MET A 204 10.66 -3.50 2.60
N GLN A 205 10.88 -4.62 1.90
CA GLN A 205 9.84 -5.28 1.12
C GLN A 205 8.69 -5.73 2.04
N PHE A 206 9.02 -6.38 3.16
CA PHE A 206 8.05 -6.80 4.16
C PHE A 206 7.21 -5.61 4.65
N GLN A 207 7.83 -4.49 5.05
CA GLN A 207 7.09 -3.33 5.54
C GLN A 207 6.08 -2.79 4.52
N TYR A 208 6.49 -2.65 3.25
CA TYR A 208 5.58 -2.17 2.20
C TYR A 208 4.51 -3.18 1.84
N LEU A 209 4.87 -4.47 1.72
CA LEU A 209 3.90 -5.53 1.44
C LEU A 209 2.89 -5.66 2.57
N ALA A 210 3.32 -5.71 3.84
CA ALA A 210 2.43 -5.79 4.99
C ALA A 210 1.46 -4.61 5.01
N THR A 211 1.96 -3.39 4.81
CA THR A 211 1.14 -2.16 4.77
C THR A 211 0.13 -2.15 3.61
N VAL A 212 0.54 -2.50 2.40
CA VAL A 212 -0.37 -2.51 1.24
C VAL A 212 -1.41 -3.62 1.37
N ASN A 213 -0.98 -4.78 1.87
CA ASN A 213 -1.84 -5.93 2.05
C ASN A 213 -2.86 -5.75 3.18
N SER A 214 -2.51 -5.02 4.24
CA SER A 214 -3.44 -4.75 5.36
C SER A 214 -4.65 -3.93 4.95
N PHE A 215 -4.57 -3.22 3.81
CA PHE A 215 -5.70 -2.45 3.28
C PHE A 215 -6.71 -3.32 2.54
N MET A 216 -6.49 -4.64 2.46
CA MET A 216 -7.37 -5.59 1.77
C MET A 216 -7.70 -6.78 2.67
N SER A 217 -8.97 -6.94 2.99
CA SER A 217 -9.48 -8.10 3.74
C SER A 217 -9.52 -9.38 2.88
N ASN A 218 -9.60 -10.53 3.54
CA ASN A 218 -9.60 -11.87 2.92
C ASN A 218 -8.34 -12.12 2.08
N ASN A 219 -7.17 -11.92 2.67
CA ASN A 219 -5.90 -11.86 1.97
C ASN A 219 -4.90 -12.87 2.55
N ILE A 220 -4.82 -14.06 1.94
CA ILE A 220 -3.93 -15.15 2.39
C ILE A 220 -2.46 -14.72 2.41
N GLU A 221 -2.05 -13.84 1.48
CA GLU A 221 -0.68 -13.32 1.45
C GLU A 221 -0.38 -12.43 2.67
N TYR A 222 -1.34 -11.61 3.08
CA TYR A 222 -1.23 -10.83 4.33
C TYR A 222 -1.07 -11.76 5.53
N ASP A 223 -1.97 -12.73 5.66
CA ASP A 223 -1.99 -13.66 6.80
C ASP A 223 -0.67 -14.43 6.89
N SER A 224 -0.13 -14.88 5.76
CA SER A 224 1.17 -15.55 5.71
C SER A 224 2.32 -14.63 6.15
N LEU A 225 2.35 -13.38 5.65
CA LEU A 225 3.41 -12.41 5.98
C LEU A 225 3.42 -12.08 7.49
N ILE A 226 2.25 -11.84 8.08
CA ILE A 226 2.13 -11.50 9.49
C ILE A 226 2.43 -12.70 10.38
N ASN A 227 1.94 -13.89 10.04
CA ASN A 227 2.25 -15.11 10.79
C ASN A 227 3.75 -15.41 10.80
N GLU A 228 4.44 -15.26 9.66
CA GLU A 228 5.90 -15.41 9.59
C GLU A 228 6.60 -14.40 10.50
N PHE A 229 6.24 -13.12 10.40
CA PHE A 229 6.81 -12.03 11.20
C PHE A 229 6.61 -12.22 12.71
N GLN A 230 5.42 -12.66 13.12
CA GLN A 230 5.06 -12.79 14.53
C GLN A 230 5.50 -14.13 15.15
N SER A 231 5.74 -15.18 14.36
CA SER A 231 6.02 -16.55 14.83
C SER A 231 7.07 -16.63 15.95
N SER A 232 8.24 -16.02 15.75
CA SER A 232 9.34 -16.04 16.72
C SER A 232 9.01 -15.24 17.99
N ARG A 233 8.25 -14.15 17.86
CA ARG A 233 7.80 -13.29 18.96
C ARG A 233 6.78 -14.02 19.83
N LYS A 234 5.78 -14.67 19.20
CA LYS A 234 4.79 -15.51 19.89
C LYS A 234 5.47 -16.60 20.69
N LYS A 235 6.39 -17.36 20.06
CA LYS A 235 7.16 -18.40 20.76
C LYS A 235 7.96 -17.87 21.96
N TYR A 236 8.54 -16.67 21.85
CA TYR A 236 9.30 -16.05 22.94
C TYR A 236 8.41 -15.61 24.12
N LEU A 237 7.18 -15.18 23.85
CA LEU A 237 6.28 -14.59 24.85
C LEU A 237 5.28 -15.59 25.45
N GLN A 238 4.93 -16.66 24.74
CA GLN A 238 3.84 -17.57 25.09
C GLN A 238 3.87 -18.03 26.55
N ARG A 239 4.99 -18.61 27.00
CA ARG A 239 5.13 -19.12 28.39
C ARG A 239 4.88 -18.06 29.46
N THR A 240 5.22 -16.81 29.17
CA THR A 240 5.02 -15.71 30.11
C THR A 240 3.58 -15.25 30.12
N VAL A 241 2.95 -15.15 28.96
CA VAL A 241 1.53 -14.86 28.86
C VAL A 241 0.70 -15.94 29.55
N ASP A 242 0.98 -17.22 29.30
CA ASP A 242 0.29 -18.35 29.95
C ASP A 242 0.40 -18.27 31.48
N SER A 243 1.59 -17.92 32.00
CA SER A 243 1.82 -17.76 33.44
C SER A 243 1.07 -16.57 34.04
N ILE A 244 0.91 -15.47 33.31
CA ILE A 244 0.16 -14.30 33.78
C ILE A 244 -1.33 -14.63 33.81
N ILE A 245 -1.85 -15.30 32.77
CA ILE A 245 -3.25 -15.74 32.70
C ILE A 245 -3.57 -16.71 33.84
N SER A 246 -2.73 -17.71 34.09
CA SER A 246 -2.98 -18.71 35.14
C SER A 246 -3.01 -18.11 36.55
N LYS A 247 -2.27 -17.01 36.77
CA LYS A 247 -2.26 -16.26 38.02
C LYS A 247 -3.42 -15.25 38.14
N ARG A 248 -4.31 -15.15 37.15
CA ARG A 248 -5.39 -14.15 37.07
C ARG A 248 -4.89 -12.70 37.13
N ASN A 249 -3.69 -12.46 36.62
CA ASN A 249 -3.07 -11.13 36.55
C ASN A 249 -3.38 -10.40 35.24
N ALA A 250 -4.48 -10.75 34.58
CA ALA A 250 -4.89 -10.19 33.30
C ALA A 250 -6.41 -10.01 33.25
N ILE A 251 -6.83 -8.93 32.59
CA ILE A 251 -8.23 -8.62 32.31
C ILE A 251 -8.56 -9.12 30.90
N ILE A 252 -9.70 -9.79 30.74
CA ILE A 252 -10.06 -10.50 29.51
C ILE A 252 -11.30 -9.91 28.83
N ASN A 253 -11.32 -9.94 27.50
CA ASN A 253 -12.50 -9.63 26.66
C ASN A 253 -13.19 -8.32 27.07
N ASP A 254 -14.51 -8.32 27.26
CA ASP A 254 -15.29 -7.09 27.50
C ASP A 254 -14.82 -6.29 28.72
N ALA A 255 -14.34 -6.96 29.78
CA ALA A 255 -13.82 -6.31 30.98
C ALA A 255 -12.59 -5.42 30.71
N VAL A 256 -11.90 -5.62 29.57
CA VAL A 256 -10.79 -4.76 29.12
C VAL A 256 -11.29 -3.34 28.91
N PHE A 257 -12.45 -3.17 28.28
CA PHE A 257 -13.02 -1.86 27.99
C PHE A 257 -13.45 -1.13 29.26
N ASP A 258 -14.03 -1.85 30.22
CA ASP A 258 -14.39 -1.30 31.53
C ASP A 258 -13.14 -0.84 32.30
N SER A 259 -12.07 -1.64 32.26
CA SER A 259 -10.81 -1.31 32.92
C SER A 259 -10.13 -0.08 32.31
N ILE A 260 -10.14 0.05 30.98
CA ILE A 260 -9.65 1.25 30.30
C ILE A 260 -10.53 2.46 30.62
N SER A 261 -11.86 2.28 30.67
CA SER A 261 -12.82 3.32 31.05
C SER A 261 -12.56 3.86 32.47
N GLU A 262 -12.32 2.96 33.43
CA GLU A 262 -11.98 3.35 34.80
C GLU A 262 -10.63 4.09 34.86
N ALA A 263 -9.59 3.52 34.23
CA ALA A 263 -8.26 4.14 34.21
C ALA A 263 -8.27 5.53 33.54
N SER A 264 -9.00 5.68 32.44
CA SER A 264 -9.17 6.96 31.74
C SER A 264 -9.90 8.03 32.56
N SER A 265 -10.61 7.64 33.63
CA SER A 265 -11.27 8.62 34.51
C SER A 265 -10.27 9.37 35.40
N ARG A 266 -9.01 8.90 35.49
CA ARG A 266 -7.97 9.44 36.38
C ARG A 266 -6.95 10.35 35.67
N THR A 267 -7.08 10.52 34.35
CA THR A 267 -6.20 11.36 33.54
C THR A 267 -7.00 12.08 32.45
N ASN A 268 -6.45 13.14 31.89
CA ASN A 268 -7.02 13.83 30.75
C ASN A 268 -6.42 13.37 29.41
N VAL A 269 -5.40 12.50 29.42
CA VAL A 269 -4.74 12.04 28.19
C VAL A 269 -4.65 10.53 28.17
N VAL A 270 -5.16 9.92 27.11
CA VAL A 270 -5.02 8.48 26.83
C VAL A 270 -4.22 8.35 25.54
N MET A 271 -3.15 7.55 25.56
CA MET A 271 -2.35 7.25 24.38
C MET A 271 -2.44 5.76 24.06
N LEU A 272 -2.96 5.45 22.87
CA LEU A 272 -3.02 4.09 22.35
C LEU A 272 -2.12 4.00 21.12
N ASN A 273 -1.18 3.05 21.12
CA ASN A 273 -0.33 2.85 19.95
C ASN A 273 -0.95 1.88 18.92
N GLU A 274 -0.29 1.78 17.77
CA GLU A 274 -0.71 0.88 16.70
C GLU A 274 0.46 0.42 15.82
N MET A 275 0.29 -0.73 15.14
CA MET A 275 1.21 -1.19 14.12
C MET A 275 0.58 -0.90 12.76
N HIS A 276 1.25 -0.13 11.91
CA HIS A 276 0.66 0.47 10.71
C HIS A 276 0.00 -0.50 9.73
N TRP A 277 0.35 -1.78 9.83
CA TRP A 277 -0.18 -2.85 9.00
C TRP A 277 -1.10 -3.82 9.76
N GLU A 278 -1.61 -3.51 10.95
CA GLU A 278 -2.50 -4.38 11.76
C GLU A 278 -3.92 -3.76 11.90
N PRO A 279 -4.89 -4.10 11.02
CA PRO A 279 -6.21 -3.47 11.01
C PRO A 279 -7.06 -3.73 12.26
N ASN A 280 -6.85 -4.86 12.95
CA ASN A 280 -7.48 -5.16 14.23
C ASN A 280 -7.19 -4.10 15.30
N HIS A 281 -6.06 -3.40 15.24
CA HIS A 281 -5.75 -2.30 16.16
C HIS A 281 -6.72 -1.11 15.98
N ARG A 282 -7.27 -0.92 14.78
CA ARG A 282 -8.29 0.10 14.48
C ARG A 282 -9.66 -0.30 15.00
N VAL A 283 -9.99 -1.60 14.97
CA VAL A 283 -11.24 -2.12 15.53
C VAL A 283 -11.34 -1.83 17.02
N VAL A 284 -10.27 -2.10 17.78
CA VAL A 284 -10.23 -1.78 19.22
C VAL A 284 -10.27 -0.27 19.46
N ALA A 285 -9.52 0.52 18.69
CA ALA A 285 -9.53 1.98 18.82
C ALA A 285 -10.93 2.56 18.54
N ASN A 286 -11.65 2.03 17.56
CA ASN A 286 -13.02 2.42 17.25
C ASN A 286 -13.98 2.14 18.43
N LYS A 287 -13.92 0.95 19.04
CA LYS A 287 -14.72 0.62 20.23
C LYS A 287 -14.43 1.56 21.42
N LEU A 288 -13.19 2.02 21.56
CA LEU A 288 -12.80 2.97 22.61
C LEU A 288 -13.37 4.38 22.40
N LEU A 289 -13.74 4.78 21.18
CA LEU A 289 -14.25 6.13 20.92
C LEU A 289 -15.47 6.45 21.78
N LYS A 290 -16.50 5.59 21.77
CA LYS A 290 -17.73 5.82 22.55
C LYS A 290 -17.46 5.81 24.05
N ILE A 291 -16.60 4.91 24.51
CA ILE A 291 -16.21 4.80 25.93
C ILE A 291 -15.54 6.08 26.40
N LEU A 292 -14.53 6.55 25.66
CA LEU A 292 -13.80 7.77 25.98
C LEU A 292 -14.68 9.01 25.81
N ASN A 293 -15.54 9.06 24.79
CA ASN A 293 -16.48 10.17 24.61
C ASN A 293 -17.41 10.34 25.82
N ASN A 294 -17.94 9.24 26.35
CA ASN A 294 -18.76 9.21 27.57
C ASN A 294 -17.98 9.65 28.82
N LYS A 295 -16.64 9.57 28.80
CA LYS A 295 -15.74 10.09 29.85
C LYS A 295 -15.30 11.53 29.62
N GLY A 296 -15.84 12.20 28.61
CA GLY A 296 -15.58 13.60 28.28
C GLY A 296 -14.41 13.82 27.33
N TYR A 297 -13.81 12.77 26.75
CA TYR A 297 -12.79 12.94 25.71
C TYR A 297 -13.43 13.50 24.45
N LYS A 298 -12.92 14.65 23.99
CA LYS A 298 -13.45 15.38 22.82
C LYS A 298 -12.39 15.71 21.78
N TYR A 299 -11.11 15.52 22.08
CA TYR A 299 -10.03 15.65 21.10
C TYR A 299 -9.49 14.28 20.72
N LEU A 300 -9.29 14.06 19.43
CA LEU A 300 -8.62 12.88 18.89
C LEU A 300 -7.39 13.30 18.07
N ALA A 301 -6.21 13.15 18.66
CA ALA A 301 -4.94 13.46 18.02
C ALA A 301 -4.43 12.22 17.26
N ILE A 302 -4.25 12.32 15.93
CA ILE A 302 -3.91 11.18 15.08
C ILE A 302 -2.60 11.44 14.33
N GLU A 303 -1.61 10.56 14.47
CA GLU A 303 -0.32 10.67 13.77
C GLU A 303 -0.48 10.60 12.25
N ALA A 304 -1.34 9.70 11.79
CA ALA A 304 -1.52 9.41 10.37
C ALA A 304 -2.21 10.53 9.58
N VAL A 305 -2.81 11.53 10.25
CA VAL A 305 -3.38 12.70 9.59
C VAL A 305 -2.25 13.68 9.29
N TYR A 306 -2.02 13.95 8.02
CA TYR A 306 -0.99 14.87 7.58
C TYR A 306 -1.19 16.28 8.17
N LYS A 307 -0.07 16.95 8.40
CA LYS A 307 0.01 18.34 8.84
C LYS A 307 -0.94 19.23 8.01
N ASN A 308 -1.70 20.08 8.71
CA ASN A 308 -2.65 21.05 8.13
C ASN A 308 -3.85 20.43 7.38
N ARG A 309 -4.12 19.13 7.55
CA ARG A 309 -5.31 18.48 6.95
C ARG A 309 -6.52 18.44 7.89
N ASP A 310 -6.27 18.51 9.20
CA ASP A 310 -7.26 18.41 10.27
C ASP A 310 -8.44 19.37 10.12
N SER A 311 -8.22 20.65 9.82
CA SER A 311 -9.30 21.64 9.68
C SER A 311 -10.27 21.26 8.55
N SER A 312 -9.73 20.86 7.39
CA SER A 312 -10.54 20.42 6.24
C SER A 312 -11.23 19.08 6.48
N LEU A 313 -10.63 18.22 7.30
CA LEU A 313 -11.18 16.92 7.69
C LEU A 313 -12.37 17.10 8.64
N ASN A 314 -12.20 17.88 9.71
CA ASN A 314 -13.27 18.19 10.67
C ASN A 314 -14.46 18.88 9.98
N PHE A 315 -14.21 19.83 9.08
CA PHE A 315 -15.29 20.51 8.34
C PHE A 315 -16.06 19.56 7.41
N ARG A 316 -15.36 18.61 6.78
CA ARG A 316 -15.97 17.70 5.81
C ARG A 316 -16.73 16.54 6.44
N GLY A 317 -16.34 16.09 7.63
CA GLY A 317 -16.98 14.98 8.34
C GLY A 317 -16.52 13.57 7.93
N TYR A 318 -15.57 13.42 7.00
CA TYR A 318 -15.04 12.11 6.59
C TYR A 318 -13.65 12.19 5.94
N PRO A 319 -12.85 11.11 6.03
CA PRO A 319 -11.51 11.08 5.46
C PRO A 319 -11.51 10.96 3.94
N ILE A 320 -10.50 11.54 3.29
CA ILE A 320 -10.16 11.36 1.89
C ILE A 320 -8.69 10.98 1.74
N LYS A 321 -8.31 10.50 0.56
CA LYS A 321 -6.96 10.01 0.22
C LYS A 321 -5.82 10.97 0.60
N ASN A 322 -6.08 12.28 0.55
CA ASN A 322 -5.07 13.31 0.80
C ASN A 322 -4.94 13.70 2.28
N ASP A 323 -5.75 13.13 3.19
CA ASP A 323 -5.63 13.41 4.61
C ASP A 323 -4.50 12.60 5.28
N GLY A 324 -4.12 11.47 4.70
CA GLY A 324 -3.08 10.59 5.22
C GLY A 324 -2.87 9.37 4.35
N TYR A 325 -1.72 8.71 4.48
CA TYR A 325 -1.50 7.43 3.78
C TYR A 325 -2.21 6.27 4.49
N TYR A 326 -1.99 6.12 5.80
CA TYR A 326 -2.58 5.04 6.59
C TYR A 326 -4.08 5.21 6.82
N THR A 327 -4.60 6.44 6.75
CA THR A 327 -6.04 6.73 6.85
C THR A 327 -6.86 6.19 5.67
N ARG A 328 -6.19 5.65 4.64
CA ARG A 328 -6.83 5.02 3.47
C ARG A 328 -7.19 3.56 3.71
N GLU A 329 -6.67 2.95 4.77
CA GLU A 329 -7.07 1.62 5.23
C GLU A 329 -8.55 1.68 5.66
N PRO A 330 -9.42 0.76 5.21
CA PRO A 330 -10.85 0.82 5.50
C PRO A 330 -11.24 0.98 6.98
N TYR A 331 -10.64 0.22 7.90
CA TYR A 331 -10.96 0.30 9.33
C TYR A 331 -10.43 1.59 9.97
N PHE A 332 -9.31 2.13 9.52
CA PHE A 332 -8.83 3.47 9.90
C PHE A 332 -9.79 4.55 9.37
N GLY A 333 -10.23 4.43 8.11
CA GLY A 333 -11.25 5.31 7.54
C GLY A 333 -12.52 5.32 8.39
N GLN A 334 -13.01 4.15 8.80
CA GLN A 334 -14.18 4.05 9.68
C GLN A 334 -13.93 4.58 11.10
N PHE A 335 -12.74 4.35 11.67
CA PHE A 335 -12.34 4.95 12.95
C PHE A 335 -12.43 6.48 12.93
N ILE A 336 -12.01 7.13 11.84
CA ILE A 336 -12.11 8.58 11.71
C ILE A 336 -13.56 9.04 11.54
N ARG A 337 -14.38 8.33 10.73
CA ARG A 337 -15.81 8.65 10.56
C ARG A 337 -16.55 8.58 11.89
N GLU A 338 -16.41 7.47 12.61
CA GLU A 338 -17.03 7.26 13.92
C GLU A 338 -16.62 8.35 14.92
N ALA A 339 -15.34 8.75 14.92
CA ALA A 339 -14.87 9.81 15.80
C ALA A 339 -15.56 11.15 15.49
N LEU A 340 -15.69 11.50 14.21
CA LEU A 340 -16.37 12.72 13.78
C LEU A 340 -17.87 12.68 14.11
N ASP A 341 -18.53 11.53 13.89
CA ASP A 341 -19.94 11.31 14.21
C ASP A 341 -20.22 11.43 15.72
N LEU A 342 -19.28 10.97 16.56
CA LEU A 342 -19.33 11.14 18.02
C LEU A 342 -18.91 12.55 18.50
N GLY A 343 -18.59 13.45 17.58
CA GLY A 343 -18.23 14.84 17.87
C GLY A 343 -16.81 15.04 18.40
N PHE A 344 -15.87 14.12 18.13
CA PHE A 344 -14.46 14.37 18.39
C PHE A 344 -13.91 15.42 17.40
N LYS A 345 -13.09 16.34 17.91
CA LYS A 345 -12.25 17.21 17.11
C LYS A 345 -10.94 16.49 16.77
N ILE A 346 -10.74 16.18 15.50
CA ILE A 346 -9.52 15.56 15.00
C ILE A 346 -8.38 16.58 14.98
N VAL A 347 -7.19 16.21 15.44
CA VAL A 347 -5.99 17.05 15.43
C VAL A 347 -4.82 16.30 14.79
N SER A 348 -4.19 16.89 13.77
CA SER A 348 -2.90 16.40 13.26
C SER A 348 -1.78 16.89 14.15
N TYR A 349 -0.90 16.01 14.61
CA TYR A 349 0.19 16.41 15.52
C TYR A 349 1.60 16.08 14.99
N ASP A 350 1.69 15.34 13.89
CA ASP A 350 2.96 14.87 13.35
C ASP A 350 3.61 15.85 12.38
N ASP A 351 4.96 15.85 12.35
CA ASP A 351 5.77 16.70 11.47
C ASP A 351 7.11 16.03 11.12
N PHE A 352 7.17 15.48 9.90
CA PHE A 352 8.32 14.75 9.38
C PHE A 352 9.51 15.65 8.99
N GLU A 353 9.32 16.97 8.96
CA GLU A 353 10.34 17.93 8.49
C GLU A 353 11.19 18.50 9.64
N THR A 354 11.03 17.99 10.85
CA THR A 354 11.71 18.50 12.05
C THR A 354 12.91 17.68 12.48
N ASN A 355 13.90 18.35 13.09
CA ASN A 355 15.11 17.69 13.61
C ASN A 355 14.79 16.68 14.72
N ASN A 356 13.80 16.99 15.56
CA ASN A 356 13.31 16.12 16.63
C ASN A 356 11.78 15.94 16.50
N ARG A 357 11.40 14.92 15.72
CA ARG A 357 9.99 14.58 15.46
C ARG A 357 9.22 14.27 16.74
N GLU A 358 9.82 13.51 17.67
CA GLU A 358 9.19 13.08 18.94
C GLU A 358 8.83 14.28 19.83
N GLU A 359 9.76 15.23 19.98
CA GLU A 359 9.53 16.46 20.74
C GLU A 359 8.51 17.37 20.05
N THR A 360 8.56 17.46 18.72
CA THR A 360 7.59 18.26 17.95
C THR A 360 6.18 17.72 18.09
N GLN A 361 6.01 16.40 18.03
CA GLN A 361 4.73 15.72 18.28
C GLN A 361 4.19 16.07 19.67
N ALA A 362 5.03 15.97 20.70
CA ALA A 362 4.66 16.31 22.07
C ALA A 362 4.24 17.79 22.23
N LYS A 363 5.01 18.72 21.63
CA LYS A 363 4.68 20.16 21.59
C LYS A 363 3.35 20.43 20.88
N ASN A 364 3.06 19.72 19.80
CA ASN A 364 1.80 19.89 19.08
C ASN A 364 0.59 19.39 19.88
N ILE A 365 0.72 18.30 20.63
CA ILE A 365 -0.33 17.83 21.54
C ILE A 365 -0.50 18.82 22.71
N LYS A 366 0.60 19.34 23.28
CA LYS A 366 0.57 20.37 24.34
C LYS A 366 -0.23 21.61 23.94
N LYS A 367 -0.15 22.05 22.68
CA LYS A 367 -0.94 23.20 22.17
C LYS A 367 -2.46 23.01 22.30
N ILE A 368 -2.95 21.77 22.42
CA ILE A 368 -4.37 21.51 22.69
C ILE A 368 -4.69 21.96 24.13
N ILE A 369 -3.87 21.55 25.10
CA ILE A 369 -4.01 21.90 26.52
C ILE A 369 -3.83 23.40 26.75
N GLU A 370 -2.89 24.03 26.03
CA GLU A 370 -2.68 25.49 26.11
C GLU A 370 -3.89 26.30 25.64
N LYS A 371 -4.69 25.75 24.71
CA LYS A 371 -5.91 26.39 24.21
C LYS A 371 -7.15 26.03 25.03
N ASP A 372 -7.15 24.84 25.63
CA ASP A 372 -8.24 24.30 26.42
C ASP A 372 -7.64 23.49 27.58
N SER A 373 -7.51 24.13 28.75
CA SER A 373 -6.90 23.52 29.94
C SER A 373 -7.72 22.35 30.51
N THR A 374 -8.98 22.21 30.08
CA THR A 374 -9.88 21.11 30.45
C THR A 374 -9.91 19.99 29.41
N ALA A 375 -9.12 20.11 28.34
CA ALA A 375 -9.12 19.19 27.22
C ALA A 375 -8.84 17.76 27.67
N LYS A 376 -9.75 16.85 27.32
CA LYS A 376 -9.52 15.41 27.37
C LYS A 376 -9.19 14.88 25.97
N ILE A 377 -8.00 14.31 25.84
CA ILE A 377 -7.34 14.01 24.57
C ILE A 377 -7.11 12.50 24.44
N PHE A 378 -7.64 11.92 23.38
CA PHE A 378 -7.27 10.59 22.92
C PHE A 378 -6.19 10.72 21.85
N VAL A 379 -5.00 10.17 22.10
CA VAL A 379 -3.87 10.19 21.18
C VAL A 379 -3.72 8.81 20.54
N TYR A 380 -3.68 8.77 19.22
CA TYR A 380 -3.50 7.55 18.44
C TYR A 380 -2.19 7.62 17.64
N ALA A 381 -1.24 6.77 18.03
CA ALA A 381 0.17 6.90 17.63
C ALA A 381 0.76 5.59 17.09
N GLY A 382 1.80 5.67 16.27
CA GLY A 382 2.55 4.54 15.76
C GLY A 382 3.52 3.96 16.79
N ILE A 383 3.50 2.64 16.95
CA ILE A 383 4.57 1.83 17.55
C ILE A 383 5.04 2.39 18.91
N ALA A 384 6.25 2.95 19.00
CA ALA A 384 6.91 3.26 20.25
C ALA A 384 6.75 4.72 20.71
N HIS A 385 5.98 5.53 19.97
CA HIS A 385 5.80 6.95 20.30
C HIS A 385 5.22 7.16 21.71
N ILE A 386 4.44 6.20 22.21
CA ILE A 386 3.79 6.29 23.51
C ILE A 386 4.67 5.90 24.71
N ASN A 387 5.94 5.53 24.50
CA ASN A 387 6.80 5.14 25.62
C ASN A 387 7.15 6.37 26.47
N GLU A 388 6.96 6.28 27.78
CA GLU A 388 7.07 7.40 28.72
C GLU A 388 8.50 7.68 29.20
N LYS A 389 9.47 6.86 28.79
CA LYS A 389 10.88 7.03 29.13
C LYS A 389 11.76 6.88 27.90
N GLU A 390 13.03 7.26 28.07
CA GLU A 390 14.04 7.05 27.06
C GLU A 390 14.23 5.56 26.75
N THR A 391 14.27 5.27 25.46
CA THR A 391 14.47 3.92 24.91
C THR A 391 15.86 3.81 24.31
N VAL A 392 16.28 2.61 23.89
CA VAL A 392 17.52 2.44 23.12
C VAL A 392 17.57 3.22 21.80
N LYS A 393 16.43 3.72 21.35
CA LYS A 393 16.27 4.54 20.14
C LYS A 393 16.11 6.03 20.48
N GLY A 394 16.38 6.42 21.72
CA GLY A 394 16.19 7.76 22.24
C GLY A 394 14.82 7.95 22.91
N LYS A 395 14.63 9.18 23.37
CA LYS A 395 13.41 9.66 24.03
C LYS A 395 12.23 9.76 23.06
N ARG A 396 11.04 9.41 23.57
CA ARG A 396 9.81 9.30 22.78
C ARG A 396 8.82 10.42 23.07
N MET A 397 7.84 10.57 22.20
CA MET A 397 6.82 11.60 22.28
C MET A 397 6.14 11.62 23.66
N ALA A 398 5.70 10.49 24.21
CA ALA A 398 5.06 10.48 25.53
C ALA A 398 6.00 10.94 26.65
N ALA A 399 7.28 10.56 26.60
CA ALA A 399 8.30 11.04 27.54
C ALA A 399 8.49 12.57 27.46
N TYR A 400 8.60 13.13 26.25
CA TYR A 400 8.65 14.59 26.06
C TYR A 400 7.35 15.26 26.53
N PHE A 401 6.19 14.67 26.22
CA PHE A 401 4.90 15.22 26.59
C PHE A 401 4.75 15.33 28.11
N LYS A 402 5.11 14.27 28.84
CA LYS A 402 5.04 14.22 30.30
C LYS A 402 5.89 15.31 30.95
N GLU A 403 7.11 15.52 30.45
CA GLU A 403 7.99 16.60 30.95
C GLU A 403 7.49 18.01 30.60
N LEU A 404 6.98 18.20 29.37
CA LEU A 404 6.54 19.52 28.91
C LEU A 404 5.24 19.98 29.56
N THR A 405 4.41 19.05 30.06
CA THR A 405 3.05 19.34 30.54
C THR A 405 2.83 18.97 31.99
N ASN A 406 3.75 18.24 32.64
CA ASN A 406 3.55 17.59 33.93
C ASN A 406 2.27 16.73 34.01
N THR A 407 1.72 16.30 32.86
CA THR A 407 0.55 15.43 32.78
C THR A 407 1.02 14.00 32.60
N ASP A 408 0.49 13.10 33.43
CA ASP A 408 0.73 11.66 33.30
C ASP A 408 -0.33 11.02 32.39
N PRO A 409 0.02 10.63 31.14
CA PRO A 409 -0.94 10.00 30.24
C PRO A 409 -1.18 8.53 30.62
N LEU A 410 -2.39 8.02 30.38
CA LEU A 410 -2.62 6.57 30.36
C LEU A 410 -2.07 5.99 29.06
N THR A 411 -1.02 5.17 29.12
CA THR A 411 -0.36 4.60 27.92
C THR A 411 -0.67 3.11 27.74
N ILE A 412 -1.23 2.76 26.58
CA ILE A 412 -1.65 1.38 26.26
C ILE A 412 -0.96 0.92 24.98
N ASN A 413 -0.09 -0.08 25.13
CA ASN A 413 0.69 -0.66 24.03
C ASN A 413 0.05 -1.96 23.52
N GLN A 414 -0.50 -1.94 22.31
CA GLN A 414 -1.04 -3.12 21.62
C GLN A 414 -0.10 -3.71 20.56
N VAL A 415 1.18 -3.31 20.54
CA VAL A 415 2.14 -3.65 19.49
C VAL A 415 3.15 -4.70 19.93
N ASP A 416 3.70 -4.56 21.13
CA ASP A 416 4.93 -5.28 21.52
C ASP A 416 4.67 -6.72 21.99
N ILE A 417 3.49 -6.98 22.58
CA ILE A 417 3.13 -8.30 23.09
C ILE A 417 2.17 -8.99 22.12
N VAL A 418 2.59 -10.15 21.61
CA VAL A 418 1.81 -11.04 20.76
C VAL A 418 1.89 -12.46 21.31
N SER A 419 0.77 -13.18 21.33
CA SER A 419 0.68 -14.56 21.85
C SER A 419 -0.57 -15.23 21.30
N ASP A 420 -0.55 -16.56 21.21
CA ASP A 420 -1.75 -17.31 20.90
C ASP A 420 -2.58 -17.44 22.20
N ILE A 421 -3.67 -16.69 22.27
CA ILE A 421 -4.62 -16.68 23.39
C ILE A 421 -6.01 -17.05 22.89
N LYS A 422 -6.80 -17.69 23.75
CA LYS A 422 -8.20 -18.05 23.44
C LYS A 422 -9.15 -16.85 23.47
N ASN A 423 -8.78 -15.82 24.23
CA ASN A 423 -9.55 -14.60 24.39
C ASN A 423 -9.25 -13.63 23.25
N ASP A 424 -10.23 -12.83 22.85
CA ASP A 424 -10.03 -11.83 21.81
C ASP A 424 -9.16 -10.67 22.30
N LEU A 425 -9.32 -10.30 23.57
CA LEU A 425 -8.59 -9.20 24.21
C LEU A 425 -8.01 -9.63 25.55
N LEU A 426 -6.80 -9.14 25.82
CA LEU A 426 -6.13 -9.31 27.11
C LEU A 426 -5.37 -8.04 27.49
N LEU A 427 -5.75 -7.42 28.61
CA LEU A 427 -5.07 -6.24 29.16
C LEU A 427 -4.23 -6.65 30.36
N ILE A 428 -2.95 -6.30 30.35
CA ILE A 428 -1.97 -6.67 31.38
C ILE A 428 -1.15 -5.45 31.77
N LYS A 429 -0.96 -5.22 33.08
CA LYS A 429 -0.02 -4.20 33.56
C LYS A 429 1.40 -4.51 33.09
N SER A 430 2.08 -3.51 32.53
CA SER A 430 3.41 -3.66 31.91
C SER A 430 4.46 -4.26 32.85
N ASP A 431 4.33 -4.03 34.15
CA ASP A 431 5.17 -4.58 35.23
C ASP A 431 5.33 -6.10 35.19
N ASN A 432 4.33 -6.83 34.68
CA ASN A 432 4.41 -8.29 34.52
C ASN A 432 5.48 -8.73 33.51
N PHE A 433 6.02 -7.81 32.70
CA PHE A 433 7.05 -8.07 31.69
C PHE A 433 8.42 -7.49 32.05
N LYS A 434 8.63 -6.93 33.25
CA LYS A 434 9.93 -6.36 33.69
C LYS A 434 11.12 -7.31 33.53
N SER A 435 10.91 -8.62 33.63
CA SER A 435 11.97 -9.63 33.45
C SER A 435 12.33 -9.91 31.98
N LYS A 436 11.58 -9.35 31.01
CA LYS A 436 11.76 -9.59 29.57
C LYS A 436 12.63 -8.52 28.94
N LYS A 437 13.91 -8.86 28.75
CA LYS A 437 14.93 -7.98 28.16
C LYS A 437 14.59 -7.34 26.81
N LYS A 438 13.69 -7.94 26.02
CA LYS A 438 13.31 -7.45 24.67
C LYS A 438 12.02 -6.63 24.66
N ILE A 439 11.39 -6.42 25.81
CA ILE A 439 10.12 -5.71 25.94
C ILE A 439 10.38 -4.41 26.67
N ASP A 440 9.95 -3.31 26.08
CA ASP A 440 9.99 -2.01 26.70
C ASP A 440 8.74 -1.83 27.57
N THR A 441 8.92 -1.87 28.89
CA THR A 441 7.82 -1.72 29.86
C THR A 441 7.57 -0.26 30.26
N ASN A 442 8.03 0.71 29.46
CA ASN A 442 7.82 2.15 29.71
C ASN A 442 6.42 2.64 29.29
N VAL A 443 5.39 1.84 29.57
CA VAL A 443 3.97 2.12 29.36
C VAL A 443 3.17 1.56 30.53
N ASP A 444 1.90 1.94 30.71
CA ASP A 444 1.08 1.41 31.80
C ASP A 444 0.60 -0.02 31.54
N TYR A 445 0.09 -0.27 30.32
CA TYR A 445 -0.54 -1.54 29.95
C TYR A 445 -0.07 -2.06 28.61
N PHE A 446 0.00 -3.39 28.51
CA PHE A 446 -0.02 -4.10 27.23
C PHE A 446 -1.42 -4.62 26.94
N LEU A 447 -1.88 -4.42 25.71
CA LEU A 447 -3.14 -4.92 25.21
C LEU A 447 -2.89 -5.92 24.08
N MET A 448 -3.03 -7.21 24.35
CA MET A 448 -3.03 -8.20 23.28
C MET A 448 -4.38 -8.19 22.58
N ASN A 449 -4.33 -8.07 21.26
CA ASN A 449 -5.49 -7.89 20.41
C ASN A 449 -5.54 -8.99 19.34
N ASN A 450 -6.36 -10.01 19.57
CA ASN A 450 -6.64 -11.10 18.64
C ASN A 450 -8.00 -10.93 17.94
N THR A 451 -8.60 -9.73 18.01
CA THR A 451 -9.87 -9.46 17.32
C THR A 451 -9.72 -9.61 15.81
N THR A 452 -10.74 -10.17 15.17
CA THR A 452 -10.77 -10.31 13.72
C THR A 452 -11.31 -9.02 13.09
N PRO A 453 -10.61 -8.38 12.14
CA PRO A 453 -11.12 -7.17 11.48
C PRO A 453 -12.20 -7.54 10.45
N ILE A 454 -13.45 -7.59 10.92
CA ILE A 454 -14.67 -7.72 10.11
C ILE A 454 -15.62 -6.55 10.40
N LEU A 455 -16.54 -6.25 9.47
CA LEU A 455 -17.50 -5.16 9.64
C LEU A 455 -18.38 -5.35 10.88
N ASP A 456 -18.76 -6.59 11.20
CA ASP A 456 -19.47 -6.94 12.44
C ASP A 456 -18.78 -6.50 13.72
N SER A 457 -17.47 -6.25 13.67
CA SER A 457 -16.71 -5.81 14.84
C SER A 457 -16.83 -4.32 15.12
N ILE A 458 -17.37 -3.55 14.17
CA ILE A 458 -17.47 -2.07 14.23
C ILE A 458 -18.87 -1.55 13.90
N PHE A 459 -19.75 -2.35 13.30
CA PHE A 459 -21.14 -2.01 13.02
C PHE A 459 -22.08 -2.96 13.78
N ASP A 460 -23.24 -2.44 14.20
CA ASP A 460 -24.29 -3.28 14.75
C ASP A 460 -24.86 -4.18 13.64
N ASN A 461 -25.31 -5.39 13.99
CA ASN A 461 -25.89 -6.34 13.01
C ASN A 461 -27.07 -5.76 12.21
N LYS A 462 -27.88 -4.88 12.83
CA LYS A 462 -29.02 -4.19 12.20
C LYS A 462 -28.59 -3.17 11.14
N GLU A 463 -27.33 -2.74 11.16
CA GLU A 463 -26.75 -1.76 10.24
C GLU A 463 -26.09 -2.45 9.03
N LEU A 464 -26.05 -3.78 9.02
CA LEU A 464 -25.40 -4.57 7.98
C LEU A 464 -26.42 -5.44 7.23
N THR A 465 -26.23 -5.56 5.93
CA THR A 465 -27.04 -6.44 5.06
C THR A 465 -26.15 -7.16 4.04
N ASN A 466 -26.66 -8.24 3.46
CA ASN A 466 -25.96 -8.99 2.42
C ASN A 466 -26.50 -8.60 1.05
N ILE A 467 -25.60 -8.27 0.15
CA ILE A 467 -25.93 -8.02 -1.25
C ILE A 467 -25.31 -9.10 -2.14
N SER A 468 -25.94 -9.36 -3.27
CA SER A 468 -25.46 -10.33 -4.27
C SER A 468 -25.34 -9.67 -5.64
N LEU A 469 -24.14 -9.69 -6.21
CA LEU A 469 -23.86 -9.25 -7.57
C LEU A 469 -23.76 -10.47 -8.48
N LYS A 470 -24.70 -10.63 -9.41
CA LYS A 470 -24.66 -11.69 -10.43
C LYS A 470 -24.38 -11.07 -11.80
N LYS A 471 -23.18 -11.28 -12.36
CA LYS A 471 -22.77 -10.69 -13.65
C LYS A 471 -22.02 -11.72 -14.51
N ASN A 472 -22.34 -11.77 -15.80
CA ASN A 472 -21.71 -12.70 -16.74
C ASN A 472 -20.20 -12.44 -16.91
N ILE A 473 -19.76 -11.19 -16.79
CA ILE A 473 -18.34 -10.81 -16.91
C ILE A 473 -17.44 -11.55 -15.90
N PHE A 474 -17.98 -11.97 -14.76
CA PHE A 474 -17.20 -12.72 -13.76
C PHE A 474 -16.73 -14.09 -14.27
N ASN A 475 -17.41 -14.68 -15.27
CA ASN A 475 -16.96 -15.94 -15.87
C ASN A 475 -15.59 -15.82 -16.57
N GLU A 476 -15.19 -14.62 -17.00
CA GLU A 476 -13.88 -14.37 -17.61
C GLU A 476 -12.73 -14.35 -16.58
N TYR A 477 -13.06 -14.30 -15.28
CA TYR A 477 -12.12 -14.13 -14.18
C TYR A 477 -12.14 -15.31 -13.20
N ILE A 478 -12.67 -16.47 -13.61
CA ILE A 478 -12.65 -17.70 -12.78
C ILE A 478 -11.20 -18.01 -12.38
N ASN A 479 -10.99 -18.29 -11.09
CA ASN A 479 -9.68 -18.53 -10.46
C ASN A 479 -8.72 -17.32 -10.45
N GLU A 480 -9.16 -16.13 -10.84
CA GLU A 480 -8.39 -14.89 -10.67
C GLU A 480 -8.78 -14.17 -9.37
N GLU A 481 -7.83 -13.40 -8.84
CA GLU A 481 -8.09 -12.46 -7.75
C GLU A 481 -8.59 -11.13 -8.30
N LEU A 482 -9.70 -10.66 -7.74
CA LEU A 482 -10.21 -9.32 -7.96
C LEU A 482 -10.24 -8.54 -6.64
N LEU A 483 -10.07 -7.23 -6.73
CA LEU A 483 -10.31 -6.33 -5.61
C LEU A 483 -11.72 -5.75 -5.74
N ILE A 484 -12.57 -6.01 -4.76
CA ILE A 484 -13.83 -5.29 -4.58
C ILE A 484 -13.64 -4.17 -3.57
N SER A 485 -13.97 -2.96 -3.99
CA SER A 485 -13.96 -1.75 -3.17
C SER A 485 -15.37 -1.20 -3.05
N VAL A 486 -15.82 -0.93 -1.82
CA VAL A 486 -17.15 -0.38 -1.52
C VAL A 486 -16.99 0.97 -0.86
N TYR A 487 -17.72 1.97 -1.35
CA TYR A 487 -17.68 3.35 -0.89
C TYR A 487 -19.08 3.83 -0.53
N TYR A 488 -19.20 4.75 0.43
CA TYR A 488 -20.42 5.57 0.54
C TYR A 488 -20.60 6.34 -0.77
N GLN A 489 -21.82 6.30 -1.33
CA GLN A 489 -22.08 6.89 -2.64
C GLN A 489 -21.81 8.39 -2.65
N GLU A 490 -22.22 9.11 -1.60
CA GLU A 490 -22.01 10.55 -1.48
C GLU A 490 -20.53 10.93 -1.52
N GLU A 491 -19.70 10.24 -0.73
CA GLU A 491 -18.25 10.45 -0.74
C GLU A 491 -17.65 10.15 -2.12
N TYR A 492 -18.08 9.06 -2.75
CA TYR A 492 -17.58 8.63 -4.07
C TYR A 492 -17.97 9.58 -5.19
N GLU A 493 -19.16 10.14 -5.16
CA GLU A 493 -19.61 11.09 -6.17
C GLU A 493 -18.75 12.34 -6.19
N LYS A 494 -18.33 12.80 -5.01
CA LYS A 494 -17.50 14.00 -4.84
C LYS A 494 -16.02 13.77 -5.12
N TYR A 495 -15.42 12.68 -4.63
CA TYR A 495 -13.97 12.47 -4.69
C TYR A 495 -13.52 11.32 -5.59
N LYS A 496 -14.45 10.50 -6.10
CA LYS A 496 -14.16 9.33 -6.95
C LYS A 496 -13.10 8.44 -6.31
N SER A 497 -12.00 8.17 -7.00
CA SER A 497 -10.85 7.41 -6.50
C SER A 497 -10.10 8.09 -5.33
N GLY A 498 -10.48 9.31 -4.94
CA GLY A 498 -10.00 10.01 -3.76
C GLY A 498 -10.78 9.71 -2.48
N SER A 499 -11.93 9.03 -2.56
CA SER A 499 -12.71 8.60 -1.39
C SER A 499 -12.05 7.40 -0.71
N ILE A 500 -12.28 7.23 0.59
CA ILE A 500 -11.77 6.08 1.34
C ILE A 500 -12.82 4.98 1.34
N PRO A 501 -12.50 3.75 0.88
CA PRO A 501 -13.46 2.66 0.88
C PRO A 501 -13.80 2.22 2.31
N ILE A 502 -15.04 1.79 2.52
CA ILE A 502 -15.50 1.11 3.75
C ILE A 502 -15.07 -0.36 3.72
N ILE A 503 -14.96 -0.93 2.51
CA ILE A 503 -14.50 -2.29 2.29
C ILE A 503 -13.51 -2.28 1.15
N ASN A 504 -12.37 -2.89 1.38
CA ASN A 504 -11.51 -3.43 0.33
C ASN A 504 -11.35 -4.92 0.63
N ARG A 505 -11.71 -5.78 -0.31
CA ARG A 505 -11.69 -7.23 -0.12
C ARG A 505 -11.16 -7.92 -1.36
N ILE A 506 -10.24 -8.86 -1.17
CA ILE A 506 -9.85 -9.78 -2.24
C ILE A 506 -10.94 -10.83 -2.37
N ILE A 507 -11.41 -11.06 -3.59
CA ILE A 507 -12.35 -12.11 -3.92
C ILE A 507 -11.74 -13.06 -4.93
N HIS A 508 -11.97 -14.36 -4.72
CA HIS A 508 -11.64 -15.41 -5.69
C HIS A 508 -12.92 -15.81 -6.40
N ILE A 509 -12.99 -15.58 -7.70
CA ILE A 509 -14.20 -15.87 -8.47
C ILE A 509 -14.32 -17.37 -8.70
N LYS A 510 -15.35 -17.97 -8.08
CA LYS A 510 -15.71 -19.39 -8.25
C LYS A 510 -16.89 -19.60 -9.21
N ASN A 511 -17.75 -18.60 -9.34
CA ASN A 511 -18.93 -18.60 -10.20
C ASN A 511 -19.33 -17.15 -10.55
N ASN A 512 -20.42 -16.97 -11.29
CA ASN A 512 -20.89 -15.64 -11.70
C ASN A 512 -21.59 -14.82 -10.60
N LYS A 513 -21.50 -15.21 -9.32
CA LYS A 513 -22.15 -14.54 -8.19
C LYS A 513 -21.13 -14.18 -7.10
N ILE A 514 -21.15 -12.92 -6.69
CA ILE A 514 -20.37 -12.43 -5.54
C ILE A 514 -21.37 -12.01 -4.47
N THR A 515 -21.20 -12.51 -3.25
CA THR A 515 -21.94 -12.04 -2.08
C THR A 515 -21.00 -11.27 -1.17
N ILE A 516 -21.41 -10.07 -0.76
CA ILE A 516 -20.66 -9.27 0.23
C ILE A 516 -21.63 -8.70 1.26
N ARG A 517 -21.13 -8.60 2.50
CA ARG A 517 -21.82 -7.94 3.59
C ARG A 517 -21.40 -6.48 3.61
N VAL A 518 -22.38 -5.57 3.70
CA VAL A 518 -22.18 -4.12 3.58
C VAL A 518 -23.07 -3.36 4.56
N PRO A 519 -22.74 -2.11 4.91
CA PRO A 519 -23.67 -1.24 5.63
C PRO A 519 -24.96 -1.00 4.84
N VAL A 520 -26.09 -0.81 5.53
CA VAL A 520 -27.37 -0.38 4.97
C VAL A 520 -27.26 1.11 4.60
N SER A 521 -27.04 1.40 3.32
CA SER A 521 -26.79 2.75 2.82
C SER A 521 -26.85 2.80 1.27
N LYS A 522 -26.64 3.99 0.71
CA LYS A 522 -26.35 4.14 -0.73
C LYS A 522 -24.86 3.97 -0.95
N LEU A 523 -24.48 2.99 -1.76
CA LEU A 523 -23.10 2.58 -1.94
C LEU A 523 -22.69 2.61 -3.41
N THR A 524 -21.40 2.84 -3.65
CA THR A 524 -20.76 2.58 -4.94
C THR A 524 -19.80 1.41 -4.80
N ILE A 525 -19.96 0.40 -5.66
CA ILE A 525 -19.08 -0.75 -5.76
C ILE A 525 -18.18 -0.59 -6.97
N LYS A 526 -16.89 -0.83 -6.78
CA LYS A 526 -15.90 -0.89 -7.86
C LYS A 526 -15.14 -2.20 -7.77
N ILE A 527 -15.03 -2.91 -8.89
CA ILE A 527 -14.25 -4.13 -9.00
C ILE A 527 -13.13 -3.92 -10.01
N LYS A 528 -11.90 -4.23 -9.61
CA LYS A 528 -10.71 -4.16 -10.49
C LYS A 528 -9.93 -5.47 -10.44
N ASP A 529 -9.25 -5.78 -11.54
CA ASP A 529 -8.28 -6.87 -11.58
C ASP A 529 -6.89 -6.43 -11.06
N LYS A 530 -5.98 -7.40 -10.92
CA LYS A 530 -4.59 -7.17 -10.51
C LYS A 530 -3.75 -6.33 -11.48
N ASN A 531 -4.26 -6.04 -12.68
CA ASN A 531 -3.59 -5.21 -13.70
C ASN A 531 -4.18 -3.80 -13.78
N ASP A 532 -5.02 -3.44 -12.82
CA ASP A 532 -5.67 -2.14 -12.72
C ASP A 532 -6.81 -1.88 -13.72
N ASN A 533 -7.28 -2.91 -14.42
CA ASN A 533 -8.45 -2.78 -15.28
C ASN A 533 -9.73 -2.76 -14.43
N THR A 534 -10.64 -1.83 -14.73
CA THR A 534 -11.96 -1.81 -14.13
C THR A 534 -12.87 -2.82 -14.81
N ILE A 535 -13.45 -3.71 -14.01
CA ILE A 535 -14.40 -4.74 -14.45
C ILE A 535 -15.83 -4.25 -14.28
N LEU A 536 -16.13 -3.64 -13.13
CA LEU A 536 -17.47 -3.19 -12.77
C LEU A 536 -17.39 -1.90 -11.95
N ILE A 537 -18.31 -0.97 -12.23
CA ILE A 537 -18.69 0.11 -11.33
C ILE A 537 -20.21 0.10 -11.27
N GLU A 538 -20.78 0.01 -10.08
CA GLU A 538 -22.23 -0.08 -9.89
C GLU A 538 -22.65 0.69 -8.63
N LYS A 539 -23.76 1.43 -8.74
CA LYS A 539 -24.40 2.05 -7.59
C LYS A 539 -25.48 1.10 -7.08
N ILE A 540 -25.57 0.98 -5.76
CA ILE A 540 -26.55 0.12 -5.12
C ILE A 540 -27.16 0.85 -3.93
N GLU A 541 -28.39 0.49 -3.61
CA GLU A 541 -29.03 0.85 -2.35
C GLU A 541 -29.21 -0.45 -1.56
N SER A 542 -28.45 -0.60 -0.48
CA SER A 542 -28.58 -1.73 0.43
C SER A 542 -29.72 -1.43 1.42
N LYS A 543 -30.63 -2.37 1.57
CA LYS A 543 -31.79 -2.29 2.48
C LYS A 543 -31.75 -3.41 3.51
#